data_AF-A0A8J7YED7-F1
#
_entry.id   AF-A0A8J7YED7-F1
#
_cell.length_a   1.000
_cell.length_b   1.000
_cell.length_c   1.000
_cell.angle_alpha   90.00
_cell.angle_beta   90.00
_cell.angle_gamma   90.00
#
_symmetry.space_group_name_H-M   'P 1'
#
loop_
_entity.id
_entity.type
_entity.pdbx_description
1 polymer ?
#
loop_
_entity_poly.entity_id
_entity_poly.type
_entity_poly.pdbx_seq_one_letter_code
_entity_poly.pdbx_strand_id
1 'polypeptide(L)'
;MILKTDFQRSGAGKLLKYIRRDREADQEKVPLRDRLGREADEQRIEQFLERSSWFNFQRHLIVSPDPSAEFTPDEVSSNTRELLENEFGGQPTTDYVYAVHDDSDIVHSHVAATGNEPELRMDAEELERLRGCAKEVFREPERLKGRTPERDSTPLPDDATRDQAQTHETAESTTRDPDRDPETTRERDFDFGGGR
;
A
#
# COMPACT_ATOMS: atom_id res chain seq x y z
N MET A 1 3.82 -5.82 -0.74
CA MET A 1 3.73 -5.77 0.74
C MET A 1 3.59 -4.34 1.30
N ILE A 2 3.03 -4.17 2.52
CA ILE A 2 2.71 -2.91 3.26
C ILE A 2 3.35 -1.64 2.68
N LEU A 3 2.53 -0.89 1.94
CA LEU A 3 2.94 0.25 1.12
C LEU A 3 3.04 1.55 1.91
N LYS A 4 2.12 1.76 2.86
CA LYS A 4 2.04 2.97 3.69
C LYS A 4 1.51 2.64 5.09
N THR A 5 1.96 3.41 6.06
CA THR A 5 1.35 3.52 7.39
C THR A 5 1.38 4.98 7.83
N ASP A 6 0.37 5.41 8.58
CA ASP A 6 0.40 6.65 9.36
C ASP A 6 -0.44 6.50 10.64
N PHE A 7 -0.50 7.56 11.46
CA PHE A 7 -1.31 7.61 12.68
C PHE A 7 -1.79 9.04 12.92
N GLN A 8 -2.91 9.19 13.62
CA GLN A 8 -3.49 10.49 13.96
C GLN A 8 -4.06 10.50 15.39
N ARG A 9 -3.89 11.62 16.10
CA ARG A 9 -4.45 11.85 17.45
C ARG A 9 -5.91 12.33 17.36
N SER A 10 -6.76 11.51 16.74
CA SER A 10 -8.16 11.80 16.45
C SER A 10 -9.00 10.53 16.38
N GLY A 11 -10.31 10.64 16.62
CA GLY A 11 -11.27 9.60 16.25
C GLY A 11 -11.28 9.29 14.75
N ALA A 12 -11.63 8.05 14.39
CA ALA A 12 -11.37 7.46 13.07
C ALA A 12 -12.40 7.80 11.98
N GLY A 13 -13.39 8.65 12.27
CA GLY A 13 -14.50 8.94 11.35
C GLY A 13 -14.09 9.49 9.97
N LYS A 14 -12.96 10.22 9.87
CA LYS A 14 -12.42 10.65 8.57
C LYS A 14 -11.75 9.50 7.80
N LEU A 15 -11.06 8.60 8.51
CA LEU A 15 -10.41 7.44 7.91
C LEU A 15 -11.44 6.42 7.42
N LEU A 16 -12.48 6.12 8.21
CA LEU A 16 -13.54 5.19 7.83
C LEU A 16 -14.25 5.63 6.54
N LYS A 17 -14.58 6.92 6.40
CA LYS A 17 -15.15 7.46 5.15
C LYS A 17 -14.18 7.36 3.96
N TYR A 18 -12.89 7.58 4.19
CA TYR A 18 -11.87 7.41 3.16
C TYR A 18 -11.76 5.95 2.69
N ILE A 19 -11.73 4.97 3.60
CA ILE A 19 -11.54 3.55 3.25
C ILE A 19 -12.83 2.84 2.78
N ARG A 20 -14.01 3.44 2.98
CA ARG A 20 -15.29 3.00 2.37
C ARG A 20 -15.48 3.50 0.93
N ARG A 21 -14.72 4.51 0.49
CA ARG A 21 -14.91 5.19 -0.80
C ARG A 21 -14.40 4.34 -1.96
N ASP A 22 -15.32 3.95 -2.84
CA ASP A 22 -15.08 3.41 -4.18
C ASP A 22 -14.64 4.57 -5.10
N ARG A 23 -13.48 4.43 -5.77
CA ARG A 23 -12.92 5.49 -6.64
C ARG A 23 -13.60 5.59 -8.00
N GLU A 24 -14.21 4.53 -8.51
CA GLU A 24 -14.87 4.53 -9.82
C GLU A 24 -16.26 5.20 -9.74
N ALA A 25 -17.02 4.91 -8.67
CA ALA A 25 -18.39 5.41 -8.52
C ALA A 25 -18.54 6.65 -7.62
N ASP A 26 -17.46 7.08 -6.96
CA ASP A 26 -17.42 8.14 -5.93
C ASP A 26 -18.53 8.00 -4.86
N GLN A 27 -18.66 6.80 -4.30
CA GLN A 27 -19.69 6.45 -3.31
C GLN A 27 -19.07 5.64 -2.16
N GLU A 28 -19.63 5.75 -0.94
CA GLU A 28 -19.28 4.86 0.17
C GLU A 28 -19.90 3.47 -0.12
N LYS A 29 -19.09 2.55 -0.63
CA LYS A 29 -19.50 1.24 -1.14
C LYS A 29 -18.60 0.08 -0.72
N VAL A 30 -17.32 0.32 -0.46
CA VAL A 30 -16.40 -0.77 -0.11
C VAL A 30 -16.75 -1.30 1.29
N PRO A 31 -17.15 -2.58 1.43
CA PRO A 31 -17.63 -3.10 2.69
C PRO A 31 -16.49 -3.22 3.71
N LEU A 32 -16.65 -2.54 4.85
CA LEU A 32 -15.81 -2.71 6.02
C LEU A 32 -15.98 -4.14 6.56
N ARG A 33 -14.88 -4.74 7.00
CA ARG A 33 -14.84 -6.06 7.62
C ARG A 33 -14.29 -5.96 9.03
N ASP A 34 -14.86 -6.75 9.94
CA ASP A 34 -14.45 -6.86 11.33
C ASP A 34 -13.20 -7.76 11.52
N ARG A 35 -12.73 -7.88 12.77
CA ARG A 35 -11.61 -8.78 13.14
C ARG A 35 -11.84 -10.26 12.77
N LEU A 36 -13.08 -10.68 12.60
CA LEU A 36 -13.44 -12.05 12.18
C LEU A 36 -13.55 -12.17 10.64
N GLY A 37 -13.34 -11.08 9.90
CA GLY A 37 -13.43 -11.02 8.43
C GLY A 37 -14.85 -10.93 7.89
N ARG A 38 -15.84 -10.73 8.77
CA ARG A 38 -17.25 -10.58 8.40
C ARG A 38 -17.52 -9.11 8.05
N GLU A 39 -18.47 -8.85 7.16
CA GLU A 39 -18.93 -7.49 6.90
C GLU A 39 -19.44 -6.83 8.19
N ALA A 40 -18.99 -5.60 8.45
CA ALA A 40 -19.35 -4.82 9.62
C ALA A 40 -20.62 -4.01 9.32
N ASP A 41 -21.71 -4.34 9.99
CA ASP A 41 -22.93 -3.54 9.97
C ASP A 41 -22.73 -2.14 10.59
N GLU A 42 -23.68 -1.22 10.36
CA GLU A 42 -23.57 0.15 10.87
C GLU A 42 -23.49 0.20 12.40
N GLN A 43 -24.09 -0.75 13.14
CA GLN A 43 -23.95 -0.81 14.61
C GLN A 43 -22.51 -1.14 15.02
N ARG A 44 -21.84 -2.06 14.31
CA ARG A 44 -20.43 -2.40 14.51
C ARG A 44 -19.50 -1.24 14.13
N ILE A 45 -19.87 -0.48 13.08
CA ILE A 45 -19.17 0.73 12.64
C ILE A 45 -19.31 1.84 13.70
N GLU A 46 -20.51 2.09 14.22
CA GLU A 46 -20.76 3.04 15.32
C GLU A 46 -19.94 2.69 16.57
N GLN A 47 -19.93 1.43 17.01
CA GLN A 47 -19.10 0.96 18.13
C GLN A 47 -17.60 1.19 17.91
N PHE A 48 -17.10 1.01 16.67
CA PHE A 48 -15.71 1.30 16.34
C PHE A 48 -15.43 2.82 16.39
N LEU A 49 -16.36 3.65 15.89
CA LEU A 49 -16.26 5.10 15.94
C LEU A 49 -16.26 5.62 17.38
N GLU A 50 -17.15 5.14 18.24
CA GLU A 50 -17.20 5.47 19.67
C GLU A 50 -15.87 5.11 20.37
N ARG A 51 -15.37 3.88 20.19
CA ARG A 51 -14.05 3.47 20.70
C ARG A 51 -12.95 4.40 20.21
N SER A 52 -12.95 4.75 18.92
CA SER A 52 -11.93 5.65 18.36
C SER A 52 -12.01 7.07 18.90
N SER A 53 -13.20 7.56 19.22
CA SER A 53 -13.37 8.86 19.88
C SER A 53 -12.96 8.81 21.36
N TRP A 54 -13.09 7.66 22.02
CA TRP A 54 -12.65 7.45 23.40
C TRP A 54 -11.12 7.41 23.53
N PHE A 55 -10.44 6.61 22.70
CA PHE A 55 -8.97 6.54 22.70
C PHE A 55 -8.33 7.78 22.06
N ASN A 56 -9.06 8.48 21.18
CA ASN A 56 -8.60 9.63 20.39
C ASN A 56 -7.25 9.37 19.68
N PHE A 57 -7.06 8.13 19.22
CA PHE A 57 -5.89 7.68 18.47
C PHE A 57 -6.31 6.64 17.43
N GLN A 58 -5.80 6.82 16.21
CA GLN A 58 -5.98 5.87 15.11
C GLN A 58 -4.66 5.58 14.40
N ARG A 59 -4.54 4.37 13.86
CA ARG A 59 -3.50 3.94 12.92
C ARG A 59 -4.15 3.56 11.59
N HIS A 60 -3.58 4.05 10.49
CA HIS A 60 -3.90 3.61 9.13
C HIS A 60 -2.77 2.69 8.62
N LEU A 61 -3.11 1.54 8.06
CA LEU A 61 -2.19 0.67 7.29
C LEU A 61 -2.74 0.47 5.87
N ILE A 62 -1.85 0.42 4.87
CA ILE A 62 -2.17 -0.04 3.50
C ILE A 62 -1.40 -1.32 3.21
N VAL A 63 -2.10 -2.46 3.26
CA VAL A 63 -1.56 -3.79 2.94
C VAL A 63 -1.81 -4.08 1.46
N SER A 64 -0.90 -3.60 0.61
CA SER A 64 -0.85 -3.94 -0.82
C SER A 64 0.19 -5.04 -1.02
N PRO A 65 -0.13 -6.23 -1.55
CA PRO A 65 0.86 -7.23 -1.97
C PRO A 65 1.64 -6.79 -3.23
N ASP A 66 2.60 -7.60 -3.67
CA ASP A 66 3.24 -7.47 -4.99
C ASP A 66 2.25 -7.81 -6.12
N PRO A 67 2.10 -6.95 -7.15
CA PRO A 67 1.14 -7.19 -8.25
C PRO A 67 1.47 -8.44 -9.07
N SER A 68 2.75 -8.79 -9.19
CA SER A 68 3.22 -9.94 -10.00
C SER A 68 2.86 -11.30 -9.39
N ALA A 69 2.35 -11.30 -8.14
CA ALA A 69 1.93 -12.47 -7.38
C ALA A 69 0.41 -12.73 -7.41
N GLU A 70 -0.36 -11.92 -8.15
CA GLU A 70 -1.74 -12.19 -8.58
C GLU A 70 -2.68 -12.66 -7.45
N PHE A 71 -2.76 -11.88 -6.37
CA PHE A 71 -3.68 -12.15 -5.27
C PHE A 71 -5.11 -11.69 -5.61
N THR A 72 -6.08 -12.56 -5.34
CA THR A 72 -7.52 -12.23 -5.41
C THR A 72 -7.98 -11.42 -4.19
N PRO A 73 -9.11 -10.68 -4.26
CA PRO A 73 -9.65 -9.91 -3.14
C PRO A 73 -9.90 -10.75 -1.87
N ASP A 74 -10.34 -12.00 -2.00
CA ASP A 74 -10.55 -12.90 -0.85
C ASP A 74 -9.23 -13.36 -0.21
N GLU A 75 -8.18 -13.59 -1.01
CA GLU A 75 -6.84 -13.86 -0.48
C GLU A 75 -6.25 -12.63 0.23
N VAL A 76 -6.37 -11.44 -0.36
CA VAL A 76 -5.97 -10.18 0.29
C VAL A 76 -6.75 -9.96 1.58
N SER A 77 -8.06 -10.28 1.61
CA SER A 77 -8.89 -10.22 2.81
C SER A 77 -8.40 -11.19 3.90
N SER A 78 -8.20 -12.46 3.57
CA SER A 78 -7.79 -13.47 4.55
C SER A 78 -6.38 -13.25 5.07
N ASN A 79 -5.43 -12.91 4.17
CA ASN A 79 -4.04 -12.66 4.53
C ASN A 79 -3.90 -11.36 5.34
N THR A 80 -4.71 -10.34 5.05
CA THR A 80 -4.76 -9.13 5.90
C THR A 80 -5.29 -9.47 7.30
N ARG A 81 -6.36 -10.26 7.41
CA ARG A 81 -6.91 -10.67 8.71
C ARG A 81 -5.90 -11.49 9.53
N GLU A 82 -5.17 -12.43 8.90
CA GLU A 82 -4.11 -13.19 9.56
C GLU A 82 -2.96 -12.30 10.05
N LEU A 83 -2.49 -11.38 9.20
CA LEU A 83 -1.47 -10.39 9.55
C LEU A 83 -1.90 -9.49 10.73
N LEU A 84 -3.12 -8.99 10.72
CA LEU A 84 -3.65 -8.12 11.78
C LEU A 84 -3.93 -8.87 13.08
N GLU A 85 -4.31 -10.15 13.02
CA GLU A 85 -4.46 -10.96 14.23
C GLU A 85 -3.11 -11.38 14.82
N ASN A 86 -2.07 -11.53 14.01
CA ASN A 86 -0.70 -11.75 14.50
C ASN A 86 -0.12 -10.52 15.22
N GLU A 87 -0.39 -9.29 14.73
CA GLU A 87 0.12 -8.04 15.32
C GLU A 87 -0.78 -7.47 16.44
N PHE A 88 -2.11 -7.55 16.28
CA PHE A 88 -3.10 -6.97 17.20
C PHE A 88 -3.96 -7.99 17.96
N GLY A 89 -3.74 -9.29 17.77
CA GLY A 89 -4.45 -10.38 18.45
C GLY A 89 -4.40 -10.27 19.98
N GLY A 90 -3.17 -10.16 20.51
CA GLY A 90 -2.92 -10.09 21.95
C GLY A 90 -3.06 -8.70 22.58
N GLN A 91 -3.38 -7.65 21.80
CA GLN A 91 -3.43 -6.27 22.31
C GLN A 91 -4.78 -6.00 23.00
N PRO A 92 -4.80 -5.58 24.29
CA PRO A 92 -5.99 -5.62 25.13
C PRO A 92 -7.04 -4.53 24.83
N THR A 93 -6.66 -3.42 24.20
CA THR A 93 -7.60 -2.34 23.82
C THR A 93 -7.72 -2.14 22.33
N THR A 94 -6.77 -2.63 21.54
CA THR A 94 -6.82 -2.52 20.08
C THR A 94 -8.03 -3.24 19.46
N ASP A 95 -8.73 -2.50 18.62
CA ASP A 95 -9.75 -2.97 17.70
C ASP A 95 -9.40 -2.52 16.29
N TYR A 96 -9.82 -3.28 15.27
CA TYR A 96 -9.57 -2.93 13.87
C TYR A 96 -10.74 -3.29 12.96
N VAL A 97 -10.89 -2.49 11.89
CA VAL A 97 -11.72 -2.77 10.72
C VAL A 97 -10.89 -2.58 9.46
N TYR A 98 -11.21 -3.31 8.39
CA TYR A 98 -10.49 -3.20 7.12
C TYR A 98 -11.41 -3.27 5.90
N ALA A 99 -10.97 -2.69 4.79
CA ALA A 99 -11.66 -2.68 3.50
C ALA A 99 -10.69 -3.14 2.41
N VAL A 100 -11.06 -4.13 1.61
CA VAL A 100 -10.28 -4.57 0.45
C VAL A 100 -10.76 -3.81 -0.79
N HIS A 101 -9.82 -3.19 -1.50
CA HIS A 101 -10.00 -2.37 -2.69
C HIS A 101 -9.41 -3.12 -3.89
N ASP A 102 -10.22 -3.31 -4.92
CA ASP A 102 -9.87 -3.88 -6.23
C ASP A 102 -10.08 -2.86 -7.39
N ASP A 103 -10.32 -1.59 -7.05
CA ASP A 103 -10.52 -0.46 -7.96
C ASP A 103 -9.22 0.12 -8.58
N SER A 104 -8.19 -0.72 -8.71
CA SER A 104 -6.87 -0.34 -9.25
C SER A 104 -6.05 -1.56 -9.66
N ASP A 105 -4.94 -1.34 -10.38
CA ASP A 105 -4.02 -2.38 -10.88
C ASP A 105 -3.48 -3.34 -9.80
N ILE A 106 -3.61 -3.01 -8.51
CA ILE A 106 -3.16 -3.83 -7.38
C ILE A 106 -4.28 -3.95 -6.36
N VAL A 107 -4.80 -5.16 -6.16
CA VAL A 107 -5.76 -5.47 -5.10
C VAL A 107 -5.09 -5.24 -3.74
N HIS A 108 -5.62 -4.36 -2.90
CA HIS A 108 -4.97 -3.92 -1.66
C HIS A 108 -5.98 -3.77 -0.51
N SER A 109 -5.51 -3.84 0.74
CA SER A 109 -6.36 -3.66 1.92
C SER A 109 -6.02 -2.39 2.70
N HIS A 110 -7.04 -1.60 2.97
CA HIS A 110 -7.01 -0.42 3.82
C HIS A 110 -7.48 -0.79 5.24
N VAL A 111 -6.65 -0.57 6.26
CA VAL A 111 -6.95 -0.93 7.65
C VAL A 111 -7.03 0.31 8.53
N ALA A 112 -8.10 0.42 9.33
CA ALA A 112 -8.20 1.38 10.43
C ALA A 112 -8.13 0.61 11.77
N ALA A 113 -7.17 0.95 12.62
CA ALA A 113 -7.02 0.39 13.96
C ALA A 113 -7.12 1.50 15.03
N THR A 114 -7.72 1.18 16.17
CA THR A 114 -7.93 2.10 17.30
C THR A 114 -7.78 1.39 18.65
N GLY A 115 -7.23 2.09 19.64
CA GLY A 115 -6.80 1.55 20.94
C GLY A 115 -5.86 2.53 21.64
N ASN A 116 -5.28 2.12 22.77
CA ASN A 116 -4.25 2.90 23.45
C ASN A 116 -3.07 3.22 22.50
N GLU A 117 -2.52 4.44 22.57
CA GLU A 117 -1.38 4.83 21.73
C GLU A 117 -0.20 3.83 21.78
N PRO A 118 0.26 3.31 22.94
CA PRO A 118 1.35 2.32 22.98
C PRO A 118 1.03 0.95 22.35
N GLU A 119 -0.22 0.63 22.03
CA GLU A 119 -0.61 -0.62 21.34
C GLU A 119 -0.65 -0.45 19.81
N LEU A 120 -0.51 0.79 19.31
CA LEU A 120 -0.65 1.15 17.88
C LEU A 120 0.52 1.97 17.33
N ARG A 121 1.21 2.71 18.20
CA ARG A 121 2.41 3.46 17.83
C ARG A 121 3.54 2.47 17.60
N MET A 122 3.98 2.39 16.34
CA MET A 122 5.07 1.54 15.88
C MET A 122 6.26 2.42 15.50
N ASP A 123 7.46 2.05 15.92
CA ASP A 123 8.72 2.64 15.45
C ASP A 123 9.21 2.03 14.11
N ALA A 124 10.45 2.35 13.70
CA ALA A 124 11.02 1.86 12.45
C ALA A 124 11.34 0.36 12.44
N GLU A 125 11.76 -0.21 13.57
CA GLU A 125 12.07 -1.64 13.72
C GLU A 125 10.79 -2.46 13.76
N GLU A 126 9.76 -1.95 14.46
CA GLU A 126 8.44 -2.58 14.52
C GLU A 126 7.73 -2.57 13.17
N LEU A 127 7.86 -1.48 12.40
CA LEU A 127 7.33 -1.43 11.03
C LEU A 127 8.07 -2.35 10.05
N GLU A 128 9.38 -2.57 10.23
CA GLU A 128 10.10 -3.54 9.40
C GLU A 128 9.82 -5.00 9.83
N ARG A 129 9.59 -5.26 11.12
CA ARG A 129 9.04 -6.54 11.61
C ARG A 129 7.68 -6.82 10.98
N LEU A 130 6.75 -5.86 11.05
CA LEU A 130 5.39 -6.01 10.52
C LEU A 130 5.39 -6.22 8.99
N ARG A 131 6.31 -5.57 8.27
CA ARG A 131 6.61 -5.89 6.87
C ARG A 131 7.10 -7.33 6.72
N GLY A 132 8.12 -7.75 7.45
CA GLY A 132 8.62 -9.13 7.44
C GLY A 132 7.50 -10.18 7.57
N CYS A 133 6.66 -10.04 8.59
CA CYS A 133 5.51 -10.93 8.80
C CYS A 133 4.47 -10.86 7.66
N ALA A 134 4.24 -9.68 7.06
CA ALA A 134 3.34 -9.56 5.91
C ALA A 134 3.86 -10.32 4.67
N LYS A 135 5.18 -10.31 4.41
CA LYS A 135 5.82 -11.11 3.35
C LYS A 135 5.57 -12.61 3.53
N GLU A 136 5.68 -13.09 4.77
CA GLU A 136 5.53 -14.50 5.15
C GLU A 136 4.06 -14.95 5.09
N VAL A 137 3.13 -14.18 5.66
CA VAL A 137 1.68 -14.46 5.63
C VAL A 137 1.16 -14.52 4.19
N PHE A 138 1.53 -13.56 3.35
CA PHE A 138 1.12 -13.56 1.94
C PHE A 138 1.89 -14.59 1.09
N ARG A 139 3.03 -15.09 1.55
CA ARG A 139 3.94 -16.00 0.80
C ARG A 139 4.35 -15.41 -0.56
N GLU A 140 4.57 -14.10 -0.60
CA GLU A 140 5.06 -13.39 -1.80
C GLU A 140 6.33 -14.06 -2.37
N PRO A 141 7.36 -14.44 -1.57
CA PRO A 141 8.57 -15.03 -2.12
C PRO A 141 8.31 -16.36 -2.86
N GLU A 142 7.36 -17.16 -2.41
CA GLU A 142 7.04 -18.48 -2.98
C GLU A 142 6.27 -18.32 -4.29
N ARG A 143 5.29 -17.41 -4.35
CA ARG A 143 4.56 -17.08 -5.59
C ARG A 143 5.50 -16.52 -6.66
N LEU A 144 6.40 -15.61 -6.27
CA LEU A 144 7.35 -14.98 -7.19
C LEU A 144 8.43 -15.98 -7.68
N LYS A 145 8.95 -16.87 -6.81
CA LYS A 145 9.88 -17.95 -7.23
C LYS A 145 9.25 -18.94 -8.22
N GLY A 146 7.95 -19.21 -8.09
CA GLY A 146 7.21 -20.07 -9.03
C GLY A 146 7.21 -19.51 -10.45
N ARG A 147 7.25 -18.18 -10.59
CA ARG A 147 7.38 -17.47 -11.87
C ARG A 147 8.85 -17.28 -12.26
N THR A 148 9.51 -18.39 -12.62
CA THR A 148 10.62 -18.27 -13.57
C THR A 148 10.07 -17.65 -14.85
N PRO A 149 10.61 -16.54 -15.37
CA PRO A 149 10.07 -15.91 -16.56
C PRO A 149 10.18 -16.88 -17.74
N GLU A 150 9.06 -17.19 -18.38
CA GLU A 150 9.07 -17.75 -19.72
C GLU A 150 9.75 -16.72 -20.62
N ARG A 151 11.03 -16.95 -20.90
CA ARG A 151 11.75 -16.16 -21.89
C ARG A 151 11.07 -16.42 -23.23
N ASP A 152 10.41 -15.40 -23.74
CA ASP A 152 9.88 -15.35 -25.10
C ASP A 152 11.07 -15.45 -26.08
N SER A 153 11.51 -16.69 -26.30
CA SER A 153 12.76 -17.04 -26.97
C SER A 153 12.47 -17.30 -28.43
N THR A 154 11.71 -16.40 -29.05
CA THR A 154 11.43 -16.43 -30.48
C THR A 154 12.77 -16.37 -31.23
N PRO A 155 13.19 -17.43 -31.93
CA PRO A 155 14.47 -17.40 -32.63
C PRO A 155 14.31 -16.49 -33.86
N LEU A 156 14.95 -15.33 -33.84
CA LEU A 156 15.13 -14.54 -35.05
C LEU A 156 15.96 -15.37 -36.04
N PRO A 157 15.50 -15.60 -37.28
CA PRO A 157 16.26 -16.36 -38.26
C PRO A 157 17.45 -15.53 -38.77
N ASP A 158 18.65 -16.12 -38.73
CA ASP A 158 19.83 -15.64 -39.46
C ASP A 158 19.60 -15.69 -40.97
N ASP A 159 19.75 -14.57 -41.68
CA ASP A 159 20.35 -14.53 -43.04
C ASP A 159 20.75 -13.09 -43.48
N ALA A 160 21.42 -13.00 -44.63
CA ALA A 160 21.59 -11.83 -45.50
C ALA A 160 22.56 -10.71 -45.05
N THR A 161 23.84 -11.05 -45.20
CA THR A 161 25.06 -10.21 -45.31
C THR A 161 24.95 -8.90 -46.14
N ARG A 162 25.89 -7.95 -45.86
CA ARG A 162 26.46 -6.92 -46.77
C ARG A 162 25.64 -5.60 -46.94
N ASP A 163 26.22 -4.41 -47.22
CA ASP A 163 27.58 -4.00 -47.67
C ASP A 163 28.13 -2.73 -46.93
N GLN A 164 29.20 -2.11 -47.46
CA GLN A 164 30.12 -1.17 -46.78
C GLN A 164 29.93 0.34 -47.08
N ALA A 165 30.74 1.17 -46.37
CA ALA A 165 31.07 2.59 -46.64
C ALA A 165 29.94 3.62 -46.43
N GLN A 166 30.16 4.89 -46.02
CA GLN A 166 31.31 5.71 -45.58
C GLN A 166 30.71 6.97 -44.85
N THR A 167 31.37 7.92 -44.16
CA THR A 167 32.79 8.37 -44.06
C THR A 167 32.98 9.22 -42.77
N HIS A 168 34.21 9.71 -42.53
CA HIS A 168 34.60 10.94 -41.80
C HIS A 168 34.52 11.04 -40.25
N GLU A 169 35.71 11.17 -39.66
CA GLU A 169 35.98 11.82 -38.38
C GLU A 169 35.78 13.34 -38.46
N THR A 170 35.44 13.99 -37.34
CA THR A 170 35.78 15.39 -37.02
C THR A 170 35.78 15.55 -35.50
N ALA A 171 36.71 16.34 -34.95
CA ALA A 171 36.91 16.54 -33.51
C ALA A 171 36.70 18.02 -33.09
N GLU A 172 36.94 18.29 -31.80
CA GLU A 172 37.00 19.60 -31.13
C GLU A 172 35.69 20.39 -30.88
N SER A 173 35.31 20.40 -29.59
CA SER A 173 35.23 21.60 -28.73
C SER A 173 34.75 22.95 -29.29
N THR A 174 33.79 23.60 -28.59
CA THR A 174 34.07 24.76 -27.69
C THR A 174 32.79 25.39 -27.09
N THR A 175 32.75 25.45 -25.75
CA THR A 175 31.94 26.26 -24.79
C THR A 175 30.67 27.03 -25.20
N ARG A 176 29.61 26.92 -24.36
CA ARG A 176 28.99 28.05 -23.62
C ARG A 176 27.90 27.64 -22.60
N ASP A 177 28.10 28.06 -21.36
CA ASP A 177 27.06 28.32 -20.33
C ASP A 177 26.43 29.73 -20.53
N PRO A 178 25.36 30.16 -19.80
CA PRO A 178 24.70 29.53 -18.63
C PRO A 178 23.16 29.42 -18.75
N ASP A 179 22.48 29.40 -17.60
CA ASP A 179 21.05 29.67 -17.35
C ASP A 179 20.02 28.63 -17.80
N ARG A 180 19.91 27.55 -17.02
CA ARG A 180 18.60 26.98 -16.66
C ARG A 180 18.59 26.24 -15.32
N ASP A 181 18.12 26.93 -14.28
CA ASP A 181 17.43 26.25 -13.18
C ASP A 181 16.15 25.60 -13.72
N PRO A 182 15.86 24.36 -13.32
CA PRO A 182 14.49 24.00 -12.98
C PRO A 182 14.41 23.47 -11.54
N GLU A 183 13.78 24.29 -10.70
CA GLU A 183 12.90 23.89 -9.59
C GLU A 183 13.23 22.59 -8.85
N THR A 184 13.85 22.78 -7.68
CA THR A 184 13.44 22.15 -6.41
C THR A 184 12.62 20.86 -6.50
N THR A 185 13.24 19.74 -6.14
CA THR A 185 12.52 18.50 -5.81
C THR A 185 11.50 18.78 -4.71
N ARG A 186 10.23 19.01 -5.09
CA ARG A 186 9.11 19.13 -4.15
C ARG A 186 8.84 17.78 -3.50
N GLU A 187 9.52 17.54 -2.39
CA GLU A 187 8.99 16.73 -1.30
C GLU A 187 7.55 17.18 -1.05
N ARG A 188 6.59 16.28 -1.23
CA ARG A 188 5.16 16.62 -1.07
C ARG A 188 4.78 16.46 0.39
N ASP A 189 5.26 17.39 1.21
CA ASP A 189 4.67 17.65 2.52
C ASP A 189 3.21 18.05 2.32
N PHE A 190 2.30 17.12 2.65
CA PHE A 190 0.86 17.39 2.66
C PHE A 190 0.49 18.12 3.95
N ASP A 191 0.82 19.41 3.98
CA ASP A 191 0.48 20.33 5.07
C ASP A 191 -1.06 20.53 5.15
N PHE A 192 -1.69 19.74 6.01
CA PHE A 192 -3.08 19.96 6.43
C PHE A 192 -3.11 21.00 7.56
N GLY A 193 -2.86 22.26 7.18
CA GLY A 193 -2.75 23.40 8.09
C GLY A 193 -3.91 23.53 9.08
N GLY A 194 -3.58 23.61 10.37
CA GLY A 194 -4.53 23.68 11.47
C GLY A 194 -5.25 25.03 11.58
N GLY A 195 -6.34 25.19 10.84
CA GLY A 195 -7.24 26.35 10.91
C GLY A 195 -8.17 26.33 12.13
N ARG A 196 -7.63 26.73 13.29
CA ARG A 196 -8.29 27.18 14.55
C ARG A 196 -9.73 26.73 14.82
#